data_AF-A0A4P6YRN9-F1
#
_entry.id   AF-A0A4P6YRN9-F1
#
_cell.length_a   1.000
_cell.length_b   1.000
_cell.length_c   1.000
_cell.angle_alpha   90.00
_cell.angle_beta   90.00
_cell.angle_gamma   90.00
#
_symmetry.space_group_name_H-M   'P 1'
#
loop_
_entity.id
_entity.type
_entity.pdbx_description
1 polymer ?
#
loop_
_entity_poly.entity_id
_entity_poly.type
_entity_poly.pdbx_seq_one_letter_code
_entity_poly.pdbx_strand_id
1 'polypeptide(L)'
;MSYPLYDTDEFAKWAQAHDLHLVDEMAQAIWLTIDGKLYGSDLAVEPHELQSQVASYLESWPAYNAVPVTKTNFWSVVHEATGLIRVVSDTEIVRTMIGQFFTPEQNHWLETSQYEIEPYTKNRHYFE
;
A
#
# COMPACT_ATOMS: atom_id res chain seq x y z
N MET A 1 -8.49 5.18 14.08
CA MET A 1 -7.88 3.95 13.54
C MET A 1 -6.38 4.07 13.69
N SER A 2 -5.70 2.96 13.97
CA SER A 2 -4.25 2.94 14.07
C SER A 2 -3.71 2.05 12.97
N TYR A 3 -2.82 2.58 12.12
CA TYR A 3 -2.01 1.79 11.19
C TYR A 3 -0.64 1.65 11.84
N PRO A 4 -0.43 0.60 12.65
CA PRO A 4 0.67 0.55 13.61
C PRO A 4 2.05 0.57 12.95
N LEU A 5 2.15 0.20 11.67
CA LEU A 5 3.41 0.12 10.93
C LEU A 5 3.49 1.18 9.81
N TYR A 6 2.74 2.29 9.94
CA TYR A 6 2.85 3.40 9.03
C TYR A 6 3.40 4.64 9.72
N ASP A 7 4.48 5.18 9.15
CA ASP A 7 5.00 6.51 9.46
C ASP A 7 5.25 7.23 8.13
N THR A 8 4.68 8.44 8.00
CA THR A 8 4.72 9.22 6.76
C THR A 8 6.15 9.57 6.35
N ASP A 9 7.01 9.90 7.31
CA ASP A 9 8.38 10.36 7.04
C ASP A 9 9.27 9.16 6.69
N GLU A 10 9.10 8.03 7.38
CA GLU A 10 9.82 6.79 7.05
C GLU A 10 9.37 6.22 5.69
N PHE A 11 8.07 6.26 5.38
CA PHE A 11 7.59 5.86 4.05
C PHE A 11 8.15 6.76 2.96
N ALA A 12 8.21 8.08 3.17
CA ALA A 12 8.79 9.02 2.20
C ALA A 12 10.28 8.76 1.97
N LYS A 13 11.06 8.48 3.02
CA LYS A 13 12.48 8.10 2.91
C LYS A 13 12.65 6.78 2.15
N TRP A 14 11.83 5.77 2.47
CA TRP A 14 11.83 4.50 1.76
C TRP A 14 11.47 4.67 0.29
N ALA A 15 10.43 5.45 -0.01
CA ALA A 15 9.98 5.75 -1.37
C ALA A 15 11.11 6.37 -2.20
N GLN A 16 11.82 7.37 -1.65
CA GLN A 16 12.98 7.97 -2.31
C GLN A 16 14.11 6.96 -2.59
N ALA A 17 14.37 6.02 -1.66
CA ALA A 17 15.39 4.99 -1.84
C ALA A 17 15.04 3.93 -2.90
N HIS A 18 13.78 3.89 -3.32
CA HIS A 18 13.24 2.94 -4.29
C HIS A 18 12.74 3.61 -5.58
N ASP A 19 13.24 4.82 -5.88
CA ASP A 19 12.90 5.60 -7.08
C ASP A 19 11.39 5.85 -7.24
N LEU A 20 10.68 5.94 -6.10
CA LEU A 20 9.30 6.36 -6.04
C LEU A 20 9.24 7.88 -5.80
N HIS A 21 8.32 8.54 -6.48
CA HIS A 21 8.12 9.98 -6.38
C HIS A 21 6.63 10.33 -6.33
N LEU A 22 6.33 11.53 -5.83
CA LEU A 22 4.96 12.01 -5.76
C LEU A 22 4.41 12.24 -7.16
N VAL A 23 3.18 11.80 -7.38
CA VAL A 23 2.43 11.99 -8.62
C VAL A 23 1.08 12.64 -8.32
N ASP A 24 0.49 13.27 -9.33
CA ASP A 24 -0.77 14.02 -9.18
C ASP A 24 -1.99 13.26 -9.72
N GLU A 25 -1.79 12.05 -10.26
CA GLU A 25 -2.85 11.27 -10.90
C GLU A 25 -2.79 9.79 -10.49
N MET A 26 -3.95 9.19 -10.22
CA MET A 26 -4.06 7.74 -9.92
C MET A 26 -3.47 6.87 -11.04
N ALA A 27 -3.56 7.30 -12.29
CA ALA A 27 -3.00 6.60 -13.44
C ALA A 27 -1.47 6.42 -13.37
N GLN A 28 -0.78 7.27 -12.62
CA GLN A 28 0.67 7.24 -12.46
C GLN A 28 1.08 6.61 -11.12
N ALA A 29 0.10 6.33 -10.25
CA ALA A 29 0.35 5.88 -8.90
C ALA A 29 0.58 4.36 -8.83
N ILE A 30 1.46 3.98 -7.91
CA ILE A 30 1.69 2.61 -7.43
C ILE A 30 1.11 2.48 -6.01
N TRP A 31 1.23 3.54 -5.21
CA TRP A 31 0.75 3.60 -3.83
C TRP A 31 -0.13 4.83 -3.59
N LEU A 32 -1.22 4.62 -2.86
CA LEU A 32 -1.99 5.67 -2.21
C LEU A 32 -1.85 5.52 -0.69
N THR A 33 -1.27 6.52 -0.05
CA THR A 33 -0.98 6.52 1.39
C THR A 33 -2.17 6.97 2.23
N ILE A 34 -2.07 6.81 3.55
CA ILE A 34 -3.15 7.22 4.49
C ILE A 34 -3.34 8.73 4.56
N ASP A 35 -2.30 9.52 4.24
CA ASP A 35 -2.35 10.98 4.14
C ASP A 35 -2.70 11.47 2.72
N GLY A 36 -3.17 10.57 1.85
CA GLY A 36 -3.67 10.90 0.52
C GLY A 36 -2.61 11.22 -0.52
N LYS A 37 -1.34 10.91 -0.25
CA LYS A 37 -0.27 11.08 -1.23
C LYS A 37 -0.26 9.90 -2.19
N LEU A 38 -0.05 10.21 -3.45
CA LEU A 38 0.16 9.23 -4.49
C LEU A 38 1.65 9.13 -4.79
N TYR A 39 2.18 7.90 -4.79
CA TYR A 39 3.56 7.63 -5.18
C TYR A 39 3.58 6.75 -6.42
N GLY A 40 4.27 7.20 -7.46
CA GLY A 40 4.51 6.49 -8.72
C GLY A 40 6.00 6.21 -8.96
N SER A 41 6.31 5.61 -10.10
CA SER A 41 7.70 5.44 -10.58
C SER A 41 7.76 5.64 -12.09
N ASP A 42 8.86 6.19 -12.59
CA ASP A 42 9.16 6.28 -14.02
C ASP A 42 9.67 4.93 -14.57
N LEU A 43 10.06 4.02 -13.68
CA LEU A 43 10.55 2.69 -14.03
C LEU A 43 9.37 1.72 -14.05
N ALA A 44 9.36 0.83 -15.04
CA ALA A 44 8.49 -0.34 -15.01
C ALA A 44 8.97 -1.25 -13.88
N VAL A 45 8.22 -1.29 -12.77
CA VAL A 45 8.52 -2.16 -11.63
C VAL A 45 7.69 -3.43 -11.75
N GLU A 46 8.36 -4.57 -11.87
CA GLU A 46 7.67 -5.84 -11.97
C GLU A 46 6.92 -6.16 -10.65
N PRO A 47 5.76 -6.84 -10.68
CA PRO A 47 4.97 -7.10 -9.46
C PRO A 47 5.74 -7.82 -8.33
N HIS A 48 6.72 -8.65 -8.68
CA HIS A 48 7.55 -9.36 -7.71
C HIS A 48 8.61 -8.46 -7.07
N GLU A 49 9.11 -7.46 -7.80
CA GLU A 49 10.02 -6.45 -7.28
C GLU A 49 9.29 -5.55 -6.30
N LEU A 50 8.06 -5.10 -6.64
CA LEU A 50 7.18 -4.37 -5.74
C LEU A 50 6.96 -5.09 -4.40
N GLN A 51 6.73 -6.40 -4.47
CA GLN A 51 6.58 -7.23 -3.28
C GLN A 51 7.85 -7.21 -2.42
N SER A 52 9.02 -7.39 -3.02
CA SER A 52 10.30 -7.35 -2.29
C SER A 52 10.62 -5.97 -1.73
N GLN A 53 10.32 -4.89 -2.46
CA GLN A 53 10.56 -3.53 -2.00
C GLN A 53 9.69 -3.18 -0.79
N VAL A 54 8.38 -3.46 -0.84
CA VAL A 54 7.51 -3.13 0.31
C VAL A 54 7.74 -4.09 1.50
N ALA A 55 8.25 -5.30 1.24
CA ALA A 55 8.71 -6.18 2.32
C ALA A 55 9.87 -5.56 3.10
N SER A 56 10.86 -4.96 2.42
CA SER A 56 11.99 -4.31 3.11
C SER A 56 11.56 -3.11 3.96
N TYR A 57 10.54 -2.37 3.53
CA TYR A 57 9.91 -1.34 4.35
C TYR A 57 9.34 -1.93 5.65
N LEU A 58 8.56 -3.02 5.53
CA LEU A 58 7.92 -3.65 6.69
C LEU A 58 8.92 -4.31 7.65
N GLU A 59 10.00 -4.90 7.14
CA GLU A 59 11.04 -5.54 7.95
C GLU A 59 11.79 -4.57 8.88
N SER A 60 11.73 -3.25 8.60
CA SER A 60 12.25 -2.22 9.49
C SER A 60 11.47 -2.11 10.82
N TRP A 61 10.24 -2.64 10.86
CA TRP A 61 9.37 -2.61 12.03
C TRP A 61 9.45 -3.93 12.82
N PRO A 62 9.90 -3.91 14.09
CA PRO A 62 10.00 -5.13 14.90
C PRO A 62 8.69 -5.92 15.04
N ALA A 63 7.54 -5.21 15.06
CA ALA A 63 6.23 -5.83 15.14
C ALA A 63 5.85 -6.63 13.88
N TYR A 64 6.34 -6.25 12.70
CA TYR A 64 6.15 -7.05 11.48
C TYR A 64 6.85 -8.40 11.58
N ASN A 65 8.07 -8.42 12.11
CA ASN A 65 8.88 -9.63 12.26
C ASN A 65 8.28 -10.66 13.24
N ALA A 66 7.31 -10.25 14.06
CA ALA A 66 6.56 -11.14 14.95
C ALA A 66 5.36 -11.81 14.25
N VAL A 67 4.94 -11.34 13.07
CA VAL A 67 3.80 -11.86 12.31
C VAL A 67 4.23 -12.97 11.36
N PRO A 68 3.54 -14.12 11.31
CA PRO A 68 3.82 -15.16 10.32
C PRO A 68 3.38 -14.71 8.92
N VAL A 69 4.34 -14.25 8.12
CA VAL A 69 4.13 -13.84 6.73
C VAL A 69 4.47 -14.96 5.75
N THR A 70 3.57 -15.20 4.81
CA THR A 70 3.64 -16.17 3.73
C THR A 70 3.38 -15.48 2.40
N LYS A 71 3.75 -16.11 1.29
CA LYS A 71 3.41 -15.59 -0.04
C LYS A 71 1.90 -15.33 -0.22
N THR A 72 1.04 -16.10 0.44
CA THR A 72 -0.41 -16.04 0.28
C THR A 72 -1.12 -14.97 1.11
N ASN A 73 -0.49 -14.44 2.16
CA ASN A 73 -1.10 -13.42 3.04
C ASN A 73 -0.34 -12.09 3.05
N PHE A 74 0.80 -12.02 2.36
CA PHE A 74 1.67 -10.85 2.34
C PHE A 74 0.91 -9.53 2.12
N TRP A 75 0.09 -9.46 1.05
CA TRP A 75 -0.61 -8.22 0.73
C TRP A 75 -1.68 -7.84 1.76
N SER A 76 -2.43 -8.81 2.28
CA SER A 76 -3.38 -8.56 3.37
C SER A 76 -2.69 -7.97 4.60
N VAL A 77 -1.51 -8.51 4.96
CA VAL A 77 -0.68 -7.98 6.06
C VAL A 77 -0.20 -6.56 5.76
N VAL A 78 0.30 -6.27 4.55
CA VAL A 78 0.75 -4.93 4.15
C VAL A 78 -0.36 -3.91 4.35
N HIS A 79 -1.53 -4.16 3.75
CA HIS A 79 -2.66 -3.25 3.77
C HIS A 79 -3.22 -3.04 5.18
N GLU A 80 -3.29 -4.09 5.99
CA GLU A 80 -3.76 -3.98 7.37
C GLU A 80 -2.77 -3.22 8.26
N ALA A 81 -1.47 -3.52 8.13
CA ALA A 81 -0.45 -2.93 8.98
C ALA A 81 -0.21 -1.44 8.72
N THR A 82 -0.32 -1.06 7.44
CA THR A 82 0.12 0.25 6.96
C THR A 82 -1.01 1.15 6.49
N GLY A 83 -2.17 0.58 6.16
CA GLY A 83 -3.26 1.32 5.52
C GLY A 83 -2.95 1.76 4.09
N LEU A 84 -1.79 1.41 3.53
CA LEU A 84 -1.46 1.68 2.13
C LEU A 84 -2.50 1.04 1.22
N ILE A 85 -2.78 1.68 0.10
CA ILE A 85 -3.58 1.15 -0.99
C ILE A 85 -2.65 0.95 -2.18
N ARG A 86 -2.66 -0.23 -2.79
CA ARG A 86 -1.87 -0.48 -4.00
C ARG A 86 -2.71 -0.12 -5.21
N VAL A 87 -2.17 0.72 -6.08
CA VAL A 87 -2.80 1.12 -7.33
C VAL A 87 -2.23 0.25 -8.46
N VAL A 88 -3.11 -0.32 -9.28
CA VAL A 88 -2.77 -1.12 -10.46
C VAL A 88 -3.36 -0.41 -11.67
N SER A 89 -2.65 0.61 -12.13
CA SER A 89 -3.13 1.60 -13.10
C SER A 89 -3.57 0.98 -14.43
N ASP A 90 -2.83 0.00 -14.94
CA ASP A 90 -3.12 -0.67 -16.21
C ASP A 90 -4.49 -1.36 -16.24
N THR A 91 -5.01 -1.72 -15.07
CA THR A 91 -6.30 -2.40 -14.93
C THR A 91 -7.36 -1.54 -14.25
N GLU A 92 -7.05 -0.28 -13.93
CA GLU A 92 -7.92 0.62 -13.18
C GLU A 92 -8.43 0.01 -11.86
N ILE A 93 -7.58 -0.79 -11.20
CA ILE A 93 -7.91 -1.46 -9.95
C ILE A 93 -7.06 -0.90 -8.83
N VAL A 94 -7.69 -0.65 -7.67
CA VAL A 94 -6.99 -0.47 -6.41
C VAL A 94 -7.16 -1.72 -5.54
N ARG A 95 -6.06 -2.18 -4.96
CA ARG A 95 -5.99 -3.36 -4.11
C ARG A 95 -5.90 -2.97 -2.65
N THR A 96 -6.73 -3.60 -1.84
CA THR A 96 -6.94 -3.30 -0.42
C THR A 96 -7.08 -4.59 0.39
N MET A 97 -7.12 -4.45 1.72
CA MET A 97 -7.55 -5.55 2.60
C MET A 97 -9.08 -5.60 2.72
N ILE A 98 -9.65 -6.79 2.93
CA ILE A 98 -11.10 -6.97 3.09
C ILE A 98 -11.58 -6.19 4.31
N GLY A 99 -12.49 -5.23 4.09
CA GLY A 99 -13.01 -4.41 5.18
C GLY A 99 -12.01 -3.37 5.68
N GLN A 100 -10.96 -3.08 4.90
CA GLN A 100 -10.09 -1.93 5.15
C GLN A 100 -10.96 -0.68 5.19
N PHE A 101 -10.81 0.06 6.27
CA PHE A 101 -11.37 1.40 6.39
C PHE A 101 -10.44 2.39 5.71
N PHE A 102 -10.98 3.42 5.09
CA PHE A 102 -10.18 4.43 4.40
C PHE A 102 -10.21 5.75 5.17
N THR A 103 -9.09 6.46 5.16
CA THR A 103 -9.04 7.84 5.67
C THR A 103 -9.86 8.78 4.77
N PRO A 104 -10.27 9.96 5.25
CA PRO A 104 -10.94 10.96 4.40
C PRO A 104 -10.13 11.27 3.12
N GLU A 105 -8.81 11.35 3.23
CA GLU A 105 -7.90 11.65 2.13
C GLU A 105 -7.85 10.51 1.09
N GLN A 106 -7.89 9.26 1.55
CA GLN A 106 -8.00 8.10 0.66
C GLN A 106 -9.37 8.03 -0.02
N ASN A 107 -10.46 8.24 0.74
CA ASN A 107 -11.81 8.26 0.18
C ASN A 107 -11.94 9.32 -0.91
N HIS A 108 -11.33 10.50 -0.73
CA HIS A 108 -11.32 11.53 -1.76
C HIS A 108 -10.80 11.01 -3.11
N TRP A 109 -9.66 10.32 -3.11
CA TRP A 109 -9.12 9.70 -4.33
C TRP A 109 -10.00 8.59 -4.87
N LEU A 110 -10.48 7.70 -4.01
CA LEU A 110 -11.29 6.55 -4.41
C LEU A 110 -12.62 6.99 -5.04
N GLU A 111 -13.30 7.97 -4.45
CA GLU A 111 -14.60 8.48 -4.91
C GLU A 111 -14.50 9.34 -6.17
N THR A 112 -13.37 10.01 -6.40
CA THR A 112 -13.16 10.88 -7.57
C THR A 112 -12.50 10.16 -8.75
N SER A 113 -11.92 8.98 -8.51
CA SER A 113 -11.34 8.13 -9.54
C SER A 113 -12.40 7.23 -10.20
N GLN A 114 -12.04 6.65 -11.35
CA GLN A 114 -12.84 5.58 -12.00
C GLN A 114 -12.41 4.17 -11.55
N TYR A 115 -11.55 4.07 -10.54
CA TYR A 115 -10.89 2.81 -10.19
C TYR A 115 -11.81 1.89 -9.39
N GLU A 116 -11.79 0.60 -9.71
CA GLU A 116 -12.50 -0.43 -8.96
C GLU A 116 -11.70 -0.86 -7.73
N ILE A 117 -12.37 -0.95 -6.58
CA ILE A 117 -11.78 -1.47 -5.35
C ILE A 117 -11.88 -3.00 -5.36
N GLU A 118 -10.75 -3.70 -5.43
CA GLU A 118 -10.69 -5.16 -5.40
C GLU A 118 -9.86 -5.68 -4.21
N PRO A 119 -10.51 -6.06 -3.10
CA PRO A 119 -9.82 -6.57 -1.92
C PRO A 119 -9.11 -7.90 -2.15
N TYR A 120 -8.00 -8.15 -1.46
CA TYR A 120 -7.37 -9.47 -1.48
C TYR A 120 -8.26 -10.51 -0.79
N THR A 121 -8.67 -11.55 -1.54
CA THR A 121 -9.71 -12.51 -1.17
C THR A 121 -9.36 -13.48 -0.02
N LYS A 122 -8.17 -13.39 0.59
CA LYS A 122 -7.74 -14.30 1.67
C LYS A 122 -7.12 -13.57 2.86
N ASN A 123 -7.69 -13.91 4.03
CA ASN A 123 -7.23 -13.74 5.41
C ASN A 123 -7.72 -12.53 6.23
N ARG A 124 -8.02 -12.88 7.48
CA ARG A 124 -8.51 -12.07 8.61
C ARG A 124 -7.36 -11.38 9.34
N HIS A 125 -7.76 -10.37 10.10
CA HIS A 125 -7.00 -9.52 11.03
C HIS A 125 -5.69 -10.12 11.58
N TYR A 126 -4.60 -9.38 11.41
CA TYR A 126 -3.24 -9.67 11.88
C TYR A 126 -2.77 -8.72 12.99
N PHE A 127 -3.38 -7.54 13.11
CA PHE A 127 -2.99 -6.52 14.09
C PHE A 127 -4.21 -6.15 14.96
N GLU A 128 -4.12 -6.38 16.28
CA GLU A 128 -5.13 -6.02 17.30
C GLU A 128 -4.61 -4.97 18.28
#